data_AF-A0A3A5JMH3-F1
#
_entry.id   AF-A0A3A5JMH3-F1
#
_cell.length_a   1.000
_cell.length_b   1.000
_cell.length_c   1.000
_cell.angle_alpha   90.00
_cell.angle_beta   90.00
_cell.angle_gamma   90.00
#
_symmetry.space_group_name_H-M   'P 1'
#
loop_
_entity.id
_entity.type
_entity.pdbx_description
1 polymer ?
#
loop_
_entity_poly.entity_id
_entity_poly.type
_entity_poly.pdbx_seq_one_letter_code
_entity_poly.pdbx_strand_id
1 'polypeptide(L)'
;MAVKQRLAGVRIHLSGSNKEQNEDIERFVSKFAAKIFTEGGTIVHGSHPSFNAPLKKAAEGFIDAGGDKGALTLVRAKSFATDQYAAEIDDQRMYAAVEIVPAESEDGNPTSGLTPMRDWMADRSDAIVCVGGAWWDVNKANAGVPNELDTMLELGKPGFVAAGFGGAITGYLNEEPSLIRRLKNGLGQEANEVIARGTNVDSVVDLIVEQLKNLPLSRRNVTRGRNFRILALDGGGLRGTFTAAVLAKWDDMLKAGGGNGIISHFDLVAGTSTGAILAIGLALGLNPSEILAFYEEKGPQIFPKDRKLRHWLKSKHDSTTLRQLLIEVYGEKTLAADSCCRLVIPTVRAKQGQAEAIVTPHSPDRTAYRDISAVDAALASSAAPTFFDESTWEGPIALETFLDGGVWANNPILPALAEAVRYLKIPLDRIDVLSIGTLSSESDFTDQLGKGKAGWAPHSADLFFAAQEHGALALAESFLGPTRHLRINQQTPVEIKLDDREAIQEMAARGNEAGKEHFAEVRSRFFDGRHADEWERF
;
A
#
# COMPACT_ATOMS: atom_id res chain seq x y z
N MET A 1 -38.00 -1.89 12.40
CA MET A 1 -37.58 -2.28 11.04
C MET A 1 -36.07 -2.28 11.02
N ALA A 2 -35.42 -3.42 10.75
CA ALA A 2 -33.98 -3.42 10.51
C ALA A 2 -33.72 -2.57 9.26
N VAL A 3 -32.90 -1.53 9.37
CA VAL A 3 -32.48 -0.74 8.22
C VAL A 3 -31.68 -1.68 7.32
N LYS A 4 -32.21 -2.01 6.13
CA LYS A 4 -31.47 -2.84 5.17
C LYS A 4 -30.18 -2.12 4.82
N GLN A 5 -29.04 -2.70 5.20
CA GLN A 5 -27.73 -2.12 4.91
C GLN A 5 -27.44 -2.21 3.42
N ARG A 6 -26.90 -1.13 2.84
CA ARG A 6 -26.32 -1.14 1.48
C ARG A 6 -24.98 -1.89 1.49
N LEU A 7 -24.44 -2.21 0.32
CA LEU A 7 -23.15 -2.89 0.15
C LEU A 7 -21.94 -1.93 0.08
N ALA A 8 -22.12 -0.66 0.43
CA ALA A 8 -21.04 0.32 0.51
C ALA A 8 -19.80 -0.22 1.24
N GLY A 9 -18.65 -0.23 0.54
CA GLY A 9 -17.36 -0.69 1.06
C GLY A 9 -17.12 -2.19 1.01
N VAL A 10 -18.12 -3.00 0.65
CA VAL A 10 -18.01 -4.46 0.51
C VAL A 10 -17.39 -4.82 -0.85
N ARG A 11 -16.35 -5.66 -0.82
CA ARG A 11 -15.63 -6.18 -1.99
C ARG A 11 -16.04 -7.62 -2.26
N ILE A 12 -16.57 -7.91 -3.43
CA ILE A 12 -17.04 -9.26 -3.80
C ILE A 12 -16.09 -9.85 -4.83
N HIS A 13 -15.47 -10.99 -4.51
CA HIS A 13 -14.78 -11.80 -5.50
C HIS A 13 -15.83 -12.51 -6.37
N LEU A 14 -15.95 -12.14 -7.64
CA LEU A 14 -16.74 -12.88 -8.60
C LEU A 14 -15.84 -13.92 -9.27
N SER A 15 -16.01 -15.18 -8.93
CA SER A 15 -15.23 -16.29 -9.47
C SER A 15 -16.05 -17.04 -10.52
N GLY A 16 -15.47 -17.25 -11.70
CA GLY A 16 -16.19 -17.93 -12.77
C GLY A 16 -15.55 -17.78 -14.14
N SER A 17 -16.10 -18.51 -15.10
CA SER A 17 -15.85 -18.31 -16.52
C SER A 17 -17.02 -18.81 -17.37
N ASN A 18 -17.27 -18.18 -18.52
CA ASN A 18 -18.31 -18.59 -19.48
C ASN A 18 -17.73 -19.18 -20.78
N LYS A 19 -16.89 -20.23 -20.68
CA LYS A 19 -16.22 -20.82 -21.87
C LYS A 19 -17.20 -21.42 -22.87
N GLU A 20 -18.36 -21.88 -22.40
CA GLU A 20 -19.42 -22.50 -23.21
C GLU A 20 -20.43 -21.50 -23.76
N GLN A 21 -20.23 -20.19 -23.54
CA GLN A 21 -21.13 -19.12 -24.00
C GLN A 21 -22.59 -19.32 -23.56
N ASN A 22 -22.79 -19.76 -22.32
CA ASN A 22 -24.11 -19.93 -21.72
C ASN A 22 -24.75 -18.54 -21.44
N GLU A 23 -25.91 -18.29 -22.04
CA GLU A 23 -26.64 -17.04 -21.91
C GLU A 23 -27.07 -16.73 -20.46
N ASP A 24 -27.40 -17.76 -19.67
CA ASP A 24 -27.81 -17.57 -18.27
C ASP A 24 -26.63 -17.14 -17.39
N ILE A 25 -25.43 -17.65 -17.65
CA ILE A 25 -24.20 -17.21 -16.95
C ILE A 25 -23.91 -15.75 -17.29
N GLU A 26 -24.00 -15.36 -18.57
CA GLU A 26 -23.79 -13.97 -18.98
C GLU A 26 -24.82 -13.02 -18.37
N ARG A 27 -26.09 -13.43 -18.34
CA ARG A 27 -27.20 -12.69 -17.71
C ARG A 27 -27.00 -12.58 -16.20
N PHE A 28 -26.54 -13.65 -15.55
CA PHE A 28 -26.21 -13.64 -14.12
C PHE A 28 -25.12 -12.63 -13.82
N VAL A 29 -23.98 -12.70 -14.51
CA VAL A 29 -22.84 -11.80 -14.27
C VAL A 29 -23.24 -10.34 -14.49
N SER A 30 -23.95 -10.04 -15.58
CA SER A 30 -24.41 -8.68 -15.89
C SER A 30 -25.33 -8.12 -14.81
N LYS A 31 -26.34 -8.90 -14.40
CA LYS A 31 -27.31 -8.46 -13.38
C LYS A 31 -26.68 -8.36 -12.00
N PHE A 32 -25.86 -9.33 -11.63
CA PHE A 32 -25.15 -9.34 -10.37
C PHE A 32 -24.24 -8.11 -10.24
N ALA A 33 -23.41 -7.84 -11.24
CA ALA A 33 -22.51 -6.69 -11.25
C ALA A 33 -23.26 -5.35 -11.13
N ALA A 34 -24.28 -5.13 -11.97
CA ALA A 34 -25.08 -3.92 -11.91
C ALA A 34 -25.73 -3.71 -10.52
N LYS A 35 -26.22 -4.79 -9.88
CA LYS A 35 -26.84 -4.71 -8.56
C LYS A 35 -25.81 -4.44 -7.46
N ILE A 36 -24.64 -5.07 -7.50
CA ILE A 36 -23.54 -4.79 -6.55
C ILE A 36 -23.12 -3.33 -6.62
N PHE A 37 -22.88 -2.80 -7.82
CA PHE A 37 -22.46 -1.41 -8.01
C PHE A 37 -23.52 -0.41 -7.54
N THR A 38 -24.79 -0.66 -7.85
CA THR A 38 -25.92 0.19 -7.41
C THR A 38 -26.07 0.23 -5.88
N GLU A 39 -25.77 -0.89 -5.20
CA GLU A 39 -25.76 -0.97 -3.73
C GLU A 39 -24.46 -0.42 -3.11
N GLY A 40 -23.51 0.08 -3.92
CA GLY A 40 -22.24 0.68 -3.49
C GLY A 40 -21.12 -0.33 -3.19
N GLY A 41 -21.33 -1.61 -3.50
CA GLY A 41 -20.30 -2.62 -3.41
C GLY A 41 -19.38 -2.61 -4.64
N THR A 42 -18.27 -3.33 -4.54
CA THR A 42 -17.31 -3.48 -5.65
C THR A 42 -17.10 -4.96 -5.99
N ILE A 43 -16.64 -5.22 -7.21
CA ILE A 43 -16.31 -6.55 -7.70
C ILE A 43 -14.82 -6.65 -7.98
N VAL A 44 -14.23 -7.76 -7.53
CA VAL A 44 -12.88 -8.22 -7.87
C VAL A 44 -13.02 -9.45 -8.75
N HIS A 45 -12.35 -9.45 -9.91
CA HIS A 45 -12.35 -10.58 -10.85
C HIS A 45 -10.99 -10.73 -11.53
N GLY A 46 -10.56 -11.94 -11.84
CA GLY A 46 -9.37 -12.16 -12.65
C GLY A 46 -9.57 -11.66 -14.08
N SER A 47 -8.61 -10.95 -14.67
CA SER A 47 -8.75 -10.31 -16.00
C SER A 47 -8.77 -11.30 -17.18
N HIS A 48 -8.76 -12.61 -16.92
CA HIS A 48 -8.83 -13.61 -17.99
C HIS A 48 -10.19 -13.49 -18.69
N PRO A 49 -10.27 -13.53 -20.04
CA PRO A 49 -11.39 -12.98 -20.84
C PRO A 49 -12.79 -13.57 -20.65
N SER A 50 -12.99 -14.41 -19.64
CA SER A 50 -14.19 -15.22 -19.50
C SER A 50 -15.46 -14.46 -19.10
N PHE A 51 -15.35 -13.26 -18.52
CA PHE A 51 -16.48 -12.37 -18.20
C PHE A 51 -16.27 -10.91 -18.65
N ASN A 52 -15.27 -10.62 -19.50
CA ASN A 52 -14.92 -9.24 -19.84
C ASN A 52 -16.10 -8.46 -20.43
N ALA A 53 -16.86 -9.04 -21.36
CA ALA A 53 -18.00 -8.37 -21.99
C ALA A 53 -19.14 -8.01 -21.02
N PRO A 54 -19.72 -8.93 -20.23
CA PRO A 54 -20.79 -8.58 -19.30
C PRO A 54 -20.33 -7.63 -18.17
N LEU A 55 -19.08 -7.77 -17.70
CA LEU A 55 -18.52 -6.87 -16.69
C LEU A 55 -18.25 -5.46 -17.24
N LYS A 56 -17.69 -5.36 -18.45
CA LYS A 56 -17.48 -4.07 -19.14
C LYS A 56 -18.79 -3.33 -19.30
N LYS A 57 -19.82 -3.99 -19.83
CA LYS A 57 -21.16 -3.40 -20.02
C LYS A 57 -21.77 -2.90 -18.70
N ALA A 58 -21.66 -3.68 -17.62
CA ALA A 58 -22.18 -3.28 -16.31
C ALA A 58 -21.40 -2.10 -15.72
N ALA A 59 -20.07 -2.09 -15.87
CA ALA A 59 -19.21 -1.01 -15.38
C ALA A 59 -19.42 0.29 -16.16
N GLU A 60 -19.46 0.24 -17.50
CA GLU A 60 -19.75 1.40 -18.36
C GLU A 60 -21.12 2.01 -18.01
N GLY A 61 -22.16 1.19 -17.89
CA GLY A 61 -23.49 1.67 -17.50
C GLY A 61 -23.52 2.31 -16.10
N PHE A 62 -22.68 1.84 -15.17
CA PHE A 62 -22.54 2.45 -13.85
C PHE A 62 -21.77 3.79 -13.91
N ILE A 63 -20.70 3.84 -14.69
CA ILE A 63 -19.88 5.06 -14.91
C ILE A 63 -20.71 6.15 -15.60
N ASP A 64 -21.47 5.80 -16.64
CA ASP A 64 -22.37 6.72 -17.35
C ASP A 64 -23.44 7.32 -16.43
N ALA A 65 -23.82 6.59 -15.37
CA ALA A 65 -24.74 7.05 -14.33
C ALA A 65 -24.06 7.88 -13.21
N GLY A 66 -22.76 8.21 -13.36
CA GLY A 66 -21.97 8.96 -12.39
C GLY A 66 -21.22 8.12 -11.35
N GLY A 67 -21.15 6.80 -11.57
CA GLY A 67 -20.38 5.87 -10.74
C GLY A 67 -18.87 5.95 -10.94
N ASP A 68 -18.11 5.45 -9.98
CA ASP A 68 -16.64 5.37 -10.05
C ASP A 68 -16.19 4.06 -10.72
N LYS A 69 -15.25 4.14 -11.67
CA LYS A 69 -14.69 2.95 -12.35
C LYS A 69 -14.02 1.95 -11.41
N GLY A 70 -13.62 2.39 -10.21
CA GLY A 70 -13.10 1.53 -9.16
C GLY A 70 -14.14 0.58 -8.54
N ALA A 71 -15.39 0.62 -9.00
CA ALA A 71 -16.39 -0.39 -8.67
C ALA A 71 -16.03 -1.78 -9.23
N LEU A 72 -15.23 -1.85 -10.30
CA LEU A 72 -14.68 -3.09 -10.85
C LEU A 72 -13.16 -3.10 -10.76
N THR A 73 -12.60 -4.14 -10.17
CA THR A 73 -11.15 -4.43 -10.16
C THR A 73 -10.89 -5.69 -10.96
N LEU A 74 -10.10 -5.55 -12.02
CA LEU A 74 -9.58 -6.66 -12.81
C LEU A 74 -8.15 -6.97 -12.36
N VAL A 75 -7.92 -8.22 -11.96
CA VAL A 75 -6.64 -8.66 -11.40
C VAL A 75 -5.89 -9.50 -12.41
N ARG A 76 -4.61 -9.18 -12.63
CA ARG A 76 -3.78 -9.80 -13.66
C ARG A 76 -2.43 -10.20 -13.08
N ALA A 77 -1.95 -11.39 -13.41
CA ALA A 77 -0.60 -11.80 -13.08
C ALA A 77 0.44 -11.01 -13.92
N LYS A 78 1.58 -10.67 -13.32
CA LYS A 78 2.68 -9.91 -13.94
C LYS A 78 3.17 -10.54 -15.25
N SER A 79 3.20 -11.87 -15.34
CA SER A 79 3.53 -12.62 -16.55
C SER A 79 2.62 -12.33 -17.74
N PHE A 80 1.40 -11.86 -17.49
CA PHE A 80 0.41 -11.46 -18.50
C PHE A 80 0.27 -9.93 -18.62
N ALA A 81 1.21 -9.15 -18.08
CA ALA A 81 1.20 -7.68 -18.11
C ALA A 81 2.41 -7.09 -18.85
N THR A 82 2.94 -7.82 -19.84
CA THR A 82 4.02 -7.35 -20.73
C THR A 82 3.52 -6.32 -21.74
N ASP A 83 4.45 -5.67 -22.47
CA ASP A 83 4.13 -4.66 -23.49
C ASP A 83 3.12 -5.14 -24.55
N GLN A 84 3.08 -6.46 -24.83
CA GLN A 84 2.09 -7.06 -25.73
C GLN A 84 0.64 -6.86 -25.26
N TYR A 85 0.43 -6.78 -23.95
CA TYR A 85 -0.90 -6.61 -23.34
C TYR A 85 -1.20 -5.15 -22.97
N ALA A 86 -0.29 -4.21 -23.23
CA ALA A 86 -0.45 -2.81 -22.82
C ALA A 86 -1.75 -2.18 -23.34
N ALA A 87 -2.08 -2.38 -24.62
CA ALA A 87 -3.31 -1.86 -25.21
C ALA A 87 -4.59 -2.45 -24.59
N GLU A 88 -4.57 -3.75 -24.26
CA GLU A 88 -5.70 -4.41 -23.60
C GLU A 88 -5.88 -3.87 -22.17
N ILE A 89 -4.77 -3.69 -21.44
CA ILE A 89 -4.77 -3.13 -20.09
C ILE A 89 -5.27 -1.69 -20.10
N ASP A 90 -4.89 -0.89 -21.10
CA ASP A 90 -5.34 0.49 -21.22
C ASP A 90 -6.83 0.59 -21.60
N ASP A 91 -7.38 -0.31 -22.43
CA ASP A 91 -8.84 -0.42 -22.64
C ASP A 91 -9.56 -0.79 -21.34
N GLN A 92 -9.03 -1.77 -20.59
CA GLN A 92 -9.58 -2.17 -19.29
C GLN A 92 -9.61 -1.01 -18.29
N ARG A 93 -8.56 -0.18 -18.27
CA ARG A 93 -8.45 1.00 -17.39
C ARG A 93 -9.48 2.10 -17.67
N MET A 94 -10.17 2.05 -18.82
CA MET A 94 -11.27 2.97 -19.13
C MET A 94 -12.51 2.67 -18.28
N TYR A 95 -12.76 1.40 -17.93
CA TYR A 95 -13.98 0.98 -17.23
C TYR A 95 -13.74 0.23 -15.90
N ALA A 96 -12.48 -0.08 -15.57
CA ALA A 96 -12.11 -0.80 -14.34
C ALA A 96 -10.79 -0.27 -13.76
N ALA A 97 -10.54 -0.56 -12.48
CA ALA A 97 -9.19 -0.60 -11.93
C ALA A 97 -8.49 -1.90 -12.41
N VAL A 98 -7.22 -1.81 -12.79
CA VAL A 98 -6.44 -2.98 -13.23
C VAL A 98 -5.24 -3.16 -12.31
N GLU A 99 -5.23 -4.27 -11.57
CA GLU A 99 -4.23 -4.60 -10.56
C GLU A 99 -3.28 -5.68 -11.08
N ILE A 100 -1.98 -5.36 -11.09
CA ILE A 100 -0.94 -6.29 -11.53
C ILE A 100 -0.33 -6.94 -10.30
N VAL A 101 -0.48 -8.25 -10.19
CA VAL A 101 0.03 -9.04 -9.06
C VAL A 101 1.35 -9.70 -9.46
N PRO A 102 2.42 -9.57 -8.65
CA PRO A 102 3.62 -10.36 -8.83
C PRO A 102 3.27 -11.85 -8.85
N ALA A 103 3.67 -12.52 -9.93
CA ALA A 103 3.45 -13.93 -10.12
C ALA A 103 4.74 -14.48 -10.72
N GLU A 104 5.64 -14.94 -9.87
CA GLU A 104 6.79 -15.73 -10.32
C GLU A 104 6.32 -17.17 -10.49
N SER A 105 6.55 -17.75 -11.66
CA SER A 105 6.40 -19.18 -11.83
C SER A 105 7.56 -19.85 -11.11
N GLU A 106 7.31 -20.45 -9.94
CA GLU A 106 8.38 -21.10 -9.16
C GLU A 106 9.11 -22.21 -9.96
N ASP A 107 8.55 -22.73 -11.05
CA ASP A 107 9.12 -23.86 -11.80
C ASP A 107 8.94 -23.79 -13.33
N GLY A 108 8.67 -22.61 -13.91
CA GLY A 108 8.35 -22.48 -15.34
C GLY A 108 7.01 -23.13 -15.76
N ASN A 109 6.21 -23.59 -14.79
CA ASN A 109 4.83 -24.03 -15.00
C ASN A 109 3.88 -22.81 -15.03
N PRO A 110 3.13 -22.57 -16.13
CA PRO A 110 2.24 -21.41 -16.23
C PRO A 110 1.11 -21.38 -15.19
N THR A 111 0.73 -22.53 -14.63
CA THR A 111 -0.39 -22.61 -13.68
C THR A 111 0.00 -22.33 -12.22
N SER A 112 1.27 -22.54 -11.82
CA SER A 112 1.74 -22.17 -10.48
C SER A 112 1.78 -20.65 -10.27
N GLY A 113 1.94 -19.89 -11.37
CA GLY A 113 1.88 -18.42 -11.35
C GLY A 113 0.51 -17.81 -11.05
N LEU A 114 -0.57 -18.60 -10.94
CA LEU A 114 -1.90 -18.08 -10.60
C LEU A 114 -2.20 -18.11 -9.09
N THR A 115 -1.46 -18.89 -8.29
CA THR A 115 -1.64 -18.96 -6.84
C THR A 115 -1.49 -17.59 -6.16
N PRO A 116 -0.44 -16.79 -6.46
CA PRO A 116 -0.31 -15.45 -5.88
C PRO A 116 -1.49 -14.53 -6.22
N MET A 117 -2.02 -14.64 -7.44
CA MET A 117 -3.18 -13.87 -7.89
C MET A 117 -4.45 -14.26 -7.11
N ARG A 118 -4.67 -15.57 -6.92
CA ARG A 118 -5.80 -16.08 -6.14
C ARG A 118 -5.72 -15.64 -4.69
N ASP A 119 -4.57 -15.78 -4.06
CA ASP A 119 -4.37 -15.38 -2.65
C ASP A 119 -4.55 -13.87 -2.49
N TRP A 120 -4.08 -13.08 -3.46
CA TRP A 120 -4.31 -11.63 -3.53
C TRP A 120 -5.80 -11.30 -3.60
N MET A 121 -6.56 -11.94 -4.49
CA MET A 121 -8.00 -11.70 -4.64
C MET A 121 -8.77 -12.13 -3.39
N ALA A 122 -8.37 -13.27 -2.82
CA ALA A 122 -8.99 -13.82 -1.65
C ALA A 122 -8.77 -12.91 -0.43
N ASP A 123 -7.52 -12.49 -0.17
CA ASP A 123 -7.19 -11.57 0.91
C ASP A 123 -7.89 -10.21 0.76
N ARG A 124 -8.06 -9.73 -0.48
CA ARG A 124 -8.70 -8.44 -0.78
C ARG A 124 -10.20 -8.46 -0.98
N SER A 125 -10.87 -9.59 -0.78
CA SER A 125 -12.34 -9.67 -0.90
C SER A 125 -12.99 -9.97 0.44
N ASP A 126 -14.26 -9.58 0.61
CA ASP A 126 -15.05 -9.85 1.82
C ASP A 126 -15.94 -11.07 1.69
N ALA A 127 -16.29 -11.43 0.45
CA ALA A 127 -17.09 -12.60 0.10
C ALA A 127 -16.73 -13.08 -1.30
N ILE A 128 -17.05 -14.34 -1.62
CA ILE A 128 -16.93 -14.89 -2.98
C ILE A 128 -18.28 -15.35 -3.51
N VAL A 129 -18.52 -15.13 -4.80
CA VAL A 129 -19.66 -15.66 -5.54
C VAL A 129 -19.14 -16.44 -6.74
N CYS A 130 -19.50 -17.72 -6.82
CA CYS A 130 -19.01 -18.65 -7.84
C CYS A 130 -20.12 -19.00 -8.83
N VAL A 131 -19.84 -18.85 -10.13
CA VAL A 131 -20.76 -19.22 -11.22
C VAL A 131 -19.99 -19.75 -12.42
N GLY A 132 -20.49 -20.82 -13.05
CA GLY A 132 -19.83 -21.40 -14.22
C GLY A 132 -18.48 -22.01 -13.91
N GLY A 133 -17.47 -21.69 -14.73
CA GLY A 133 -16.13 -22.24 -14.62
C GLY A 133 -15.83 -23.26 -15.72
N ALA A 134 -14.54 -23.44 -16.03
CA ALA A 134 -14.07 -24.37 -17.04
C ALA A 134 -13.20 -25.49 -16.43
N TRP A 135 -12.85 -26.48 -17.27
CA TRP A 135 -11.86 -27.52 -17.00
C TRP A 135 -12.26 -28.64 -16.03
N TRP A 136 -13.42 -28.60 -15.36
CA TRP A 136 -13.77 -29.63 -14.39
C TRP A 136 -13.79 -31.06 -14.98
N ASP A 137 -14.41 -31.23 -16.13
CA ASP A 137 -14.53 -32.54 -16.79
C ASP A 137 -13.27 -32.94 -17.58
N VAL A 138 -12.32 -32.01 -17.78
CA VAL A 138 -11.11 -32.21 -18.58
C VAL A 138 -9.90 -32.44 -17.69
N ASN A 139 -9.67 -31.52 -16.74
CA ASN A 139 -8.60 -31.57 -15.77
C ASN A 139 -8.98 -30.72 -14.54
N LYS A 140 -9.45 -31.39 -13.49
CA LYS A 140 -9.87 -30.77 -12.23
C LYS A 140 -8.78 -29.91 -11.58
N ALA A 141 -7.51 -30.28 -11.75
CA ALA A 141 -6.40 -29.49 -11.20
C ALA A 141 -6.32 -28.09 -11.83
N ASN A 142 -6.85 -27.91 -13.04
CA ASN A 142 -6.88 -26.62 -13.74
C ASN A 142 -8.21 -25.87 -13.55
N ALA A 143 -9.16 -26.41 -12.78
CA ALA A 143 -10.41 -25.72 -12.48
C ALA A 143 -10.16 -24.61 -11.44
N GLY A 144 -10.10 -23.36 -11.90
CA GLY A 144 -9.82 -22.21 -11.03
C GLY A 144 -10.93 -21.90 -10.01
N VAL A 145 -12.20 -22.08 -10.38
CA VAL A 145 -13.35 -21.66 -9.55
C VAL A 145 -13.42 -22.41 -8.20
N PRO A 146 -13.33 -23.76 -8.15
CA PRO A 146 -13.27 -24.50 -6.88
C PRO A 146 -12.08 -24.08 -6.02
N ASN A 147 -10.92 -23.92 -6.66
CA ASN A 147 -9.68 -23.49 -6.03
C ASN A 147 -9.81 -22.10 -5.37
N GLU A 148 -10.42 -21.12 -6.04
CA GLU A 148 -10.68 -19.78 -5.52
C GLU A 148 -11.70 -19.79 -4.36
N LEU A 149 -12.73 -20.64 -4.47
CA LEU A 149 -13.72 -20.83 -3.41
C LEU A 149 -13.08 -21.40 -2.15
N ASP A 150 -12.33 -22.49 -2.28
CA ASP A 150 -11.70 -23.14 -1.12
C ASP A 150 -10.72 -22.18 -0.41
N THR A 151 -9.88 -21.43 -1.15
CA THR A 151 -9.01 -20.41 -0.55
C THR A 151 -9.80 -19.36 0.25
N MET A 152 -10.93 -18.88 -0.27
CA MET A 152 -11.79 -17.94 0.46
C MET A 152 -12.41 -18.55 1.72
N LEU A 153 -12.88 -19.80 1.63
CA LEU A 153 -13.46 -20.51 2.77
C LEU A 153 -12.39 -20.81 3.85
N GLU A 154 -11.16 -21.12 3.47
CA GLU A 154 -10.03 -21.33 4.38
C GLU A 154 -9.71 -20.06 5.19
N LEU A 155 -9.76 -18.88 4.54
CA LEU A 155 -9.65 -17.57 5.19
C LEU A 155 -10.86 -17.20 6.06
N GLY A 156 -11.87 -18.07 6.16
CA GLY A 156 -13.07 -17.84 6.95
C GLY A 156 -14.10 -16.92 6.28
N LYS A 157 -13.94 -16.64 4.98
CA LYS A 157 -14.80 -15.70 4.26
C LYS A 157 -16.04 -16.40 3.71
N PRO A 158 -17.20 -15.71 3.66
CA PRO A 158 -18.44 -16.27 3.13
C PRO A 158 -18.37 -16.52 1.62
N GLY A 159 -18.91 -17.65 1.19
CA GLY A 159 -19.02 -18.06 -0.20
C GLY A 159 -20.48 -18.29 -0.64
N PHE A 160 -20.75 -18.07 -1.91
CA PHE A 160 -22.02 -18.38 -2.56
C PHE A 160 -21.74 -19.15 -3.84
N VAL A 161 -22.55 -20.18 -4.09
CA VAL A 161 -22.42 -21.04 -5.27
C VAL A 161 -23.71 -20.92 -6.08
N ALA A 162 -23.59 -20.65 -7.38
CA ALA A 162 -24.68 -20.63 -8.34
C ALA A 162 -24.45 -21.73 -9.39
N ALA A 163 -24.54 -22.99 -8.97
CA ALA A 163 -24.31 -24.18 -9.79
C ALA A 163 -25.48 -24.55 -10.71
N GLY A 164 -26.66 -23.96 -10.55
CA GLY A 164 -27.80 -24.21 -11.45
C GLY A 164 -27.53 -23.82 -12.92
N PHE A 165 -26.50 -23.01 -13.17
CA PHE A 165 -26.13 -22.51 -14.50
C PHE A 165 -25.01 -23.32 -15.18
N GLY A 166 -24.47 -24.37 -14.54
CA GLY A 166 -23.45 -25.24 -15.15
C GLY A 166 -22.01 -24.87 -14.84
N GLY A 167 -21.07 -25.39 -15.65
CA GLY A 167 -19.63 -25.19 -15.51
C GLY A 167 -18.99 -25.90 -14.31
N ALA A 168 -17.72 -25.57 -14.06
CA ALA A 168 -16.88 -26.27 -13.09
C ALA A 168 -17.44 -26.30 -11.66
N ILE A 169 -18.10 -25.22 -11.23
CA ILE A 169 -18.69 -25.18 -9.89
C ILE A 169 -19.82 -26.20 -9.70
N THR A 170 -20.52 -26.54 -10.79
CA THR A 170 -21.58 -27.56 -10.78
C THR A 170 -21.01 -28.95 -10.57
N GLY A 171 -19.93 -29.26 -11.31
CA GLY A 171 -19.20 -30.50 -11.13
C GLY A 171 -18.66 -30.64 -9.72
N TYR A 172 -18.08 -29.57 -9.16
CA TYR A 172 -17.56 -29.58 -7.79
C TYR A 172 -18.67 -29.85 -6.75
N LEU A 173 -19.81 -29.15 -6.86
CA LEU A 173 -20.92 -29.35 -5.94
C LEU A 173 -21.53 -30.77 -6.04
N ASN A 174 -21.57 -31.36 -7.23
CA ASN A 174 -22.11 -32.71 -7.41
C ASN A 174 -21.19 -33.79 -6.82
N GLU A 175 -19.88 -33.61 -6.90
CA GLU A 175 -18.91 -34.53 -6.30
C GLU A 175 -18.74 -34.33 -4.79
N GLU A 176 -18.86 -33.08 -4.33
CA GLU A 176 -18.74 -32.72 -2.91
C GLU A 176 -19.99 -31.99 -2.40
N PRO A 177 -21.13 -32.69 -2.19
CA PRO A 177 -22.35 -32.07 -1.68
C PRO A 177 -22.20 -31.43 -0.30
N SER A 178 -21.18 -31.83 0.48
CA SER A 178 -20.91 -31.22 1.79
C SER A 178 -20.45 -29.76 1.69
N LEU A 179 -20.01 -29.31 0.49
CA LEU A 179 -19.64 -27.92 0.20
C LEU A 179 -20.68 -26.92 0.69
N ILE A 180 -21.98 -27.22 0.53
CA ILE A 180 -23.10 -26.37 0.96
C ILE A 180 -23.02 -25.99 2.45
N ARG A 181 -22.49 -26.89 3.29
CA ARG A 181 -22.33 -26.66 4.74
C ARG A 181 -21.10 -25.83 5.09
N ARG A 182 -20.15 -25.74 4.16
CA ARG A 182 -18.86 -25.05 4.31
C ARG A 182 -18.90 -23.59 3.86
N LEU A 183 -20.00 -23.12 3.26
CA LEU A 183 -20.10 -21.80 2.62
C LEU A 183 -20.00 -20.59 3.56
N LYS A 184 -20.09 -20.74 4.89
CA LYS A 184 -19.87 -19.66 5.89
C LYS A 184 -20.68 -18.36 5.64
N ASN A 185 -21.76 -18.43 4.87
CA ASN A 185 -22.54 -17.27 4.42
C ASN A 185 -23.77 -16.98 5.30
N GLY A 186 -23.86 -17.61 6.47
CA GLY A 186 -24.94 -17.40 7.43
C GLY A 186 -26.29 -18.01 7.04
N LEU A 187 -26.38 -18.68 5.89
CA LEU A 187 -27.59 -19.39 5.47
C LEU A 187 -27.59 -20.84 5.94
N GLY A 188 -28.78 -21.38 6.19
CA GLY A 188 -28.98 -22.80 6.43
C GLY A 188 -28.81 -23.63 5.16
N GLN A 189 -28.69 -24.96 5.32
CA GLN A 189 -28.47 -25.88 4.20
C GLN A 189 -29.54 -25.76 3.11
N GLU A 190 -30.83 -25.70 3.48
CA GLU A 190 -31.94 -25.60 2.52
C GLU A 190 -31.87 -24.32 1.68
N ALA A 191 -31.60 -23.18 2.32
CA ALA A 191 -31.49 -21.89 1.62
C ALA A 191 -30.28 -21.87 0.67
N ASN A 192 -29.15 -22.46 1.09
CA ASN A 192 -27.99 -22.60 0.22
C ASN A 192 -28.24 -23.56 -0.95
N GLU A 193 -28.98 -24.65 -0.77
CA GLU A 193 -29.39 -25.54 -1.88
C GLU A 193 -30.29 -24.81 -2.89
N VAL A 194 -31.23 -23.97 -2.42
CA VAL A 194 -32.09 -23.16 -3.29
C VAL A 194 -31.26 -22.20 -4.17
N ILE A 195 -30.26 -21.52 -3.59
CA ILE A 195 -29.35 -20.66 -4.35
C ILE A 195 -28.49 -21.50 -5.31
N ALA A 196 -27.89 -22.58 -4.80
CA ALA A 196 -26.93 -23.38 -5.54
C ALA A 196 -27.54 -24.10 -6.73
N ARG A 197 -28.76 -24.63 -6.62
CA ARG A 197 -29.43 -25.36 -7.70
C ARG A 197 -30.46 -24.51 -8.46
N GLY A 198 -30.65 -23.26 -8.07
CA GLY A 198 -31.58 -22.35 -8.72
C GLY A 198 -31.19 -22.06 -10.17
N THR A 199 -32.15 -22.14 -11.08
CA THR A 199 -31.97 -21.85 -12.52
C THR A 199 -32.58 -20.52 -12.94
N ASN A 200 -33.29 -19.83 -12.04
CA ASN A 200 -33.80 -18.49 -12.31
C ASN A 200 -32.77 -17.43 -11.88
N VAL A 201 -32.14 -16.78 -12.86
CA VAL A 201 -31.12 -15.75 -12.65
C VAL A 201 -31.57 -14.65 -11.68
N ASP A 202 -32.78 -14.13 -11.86
CA ASP A 202 -33.30 -13.01 -11.06
C ASP A 202 -33.42 -13.39 -9.58
N SER A 203 -34.06 -14.52 -9.30
CA SER A 203 -34.23 -15.04 -7.94
C SER A 203 -32.88 -15.33 -7.28
N VAL A 204 -31.94 -15.96 -7.99
CA VAL A 204 -30.63 -16.32 -7.41
C VAL A 204 -29.81 -15.07 -7.09
N VAL A 205 -29.73 -14.09 -8.02
CA VAL A 205 -29.03 -12.82 -7.79
C VAL A 205 -29.65 -12.07 -6.61
N ASP A 206 -30.97 -12.02 -6.53
CA ASP A 206 -31.67 -11.32 -5.44
C ASP A 206 -31.40 -11.95 -4.07
N LEU A 207 -31.44 -13.28 -3.98
CA LEU A 207 -31.14 -14.02 -2.74
C LEU A 207 -29.69 -13.79 -2.29
N ILE A 208 -28.72 -13.87 -3.20
CA ILE A 208 -27.30 -13.65 -2.88
C ILE A 208 -27.09 -12.22 -2.38
N VAL A 209 -27.58 -11.21 -3.11
CA VAL A 209 -27.36 -9.80 -2.75
C VAL A 209 -28.04 -9.45 -1.43
N GLU A 210 -29.27 -9.91 -1.20
CA GLU A 210 -29.95 -9.66 0.08
C GLU A 210 -29.20 -10.33 1.24
N GLN A 211 -28.64 -11.53 1.03
CA GLN A 211 -27.84 -12.16 2.08
C GLN A 211 -26.51 -11.44 2.33
N LEU A 212 -25.81 -10.99 1.27
CA LEU A 212 -24.61 -10.16 1.41
C LEU A 212 -24.89 -8.90 2.25
N LYS A 213 -26.08 -8.31 2.12
CA LYS A 213 -26.51 -7.14 2.91
C LYS A 213 -26.76 -7.46 4.39
N ASN A 214 -27.06 -8.72 4.73
CA ASN A 214 -27.30 -9.15 6.10
C ASN A 214 -26.02 -9.61 6.83
N LEU A 215 -24.95 -9.91 6.09
CA LEU A 215 -23.69 -10.38 6.67
C LEU A 215 -22.94 -9.26 7.41
N PRO A 216 -22.25 -9.58 8.53
CA PRO A 216 -21.42 -8.61 9.27
C PRO A 216 -20.06 -8.39 8.56
N LEU A 217 -20.10 -7.98 7.28
CA LEU A 217 -18.92 -7.73 6.46
C LEU A 217 -18.22 -6.44 6.89
N SER A 218 -16.93 -6.33 6.56
CA SER A 218 -16.15 -5.10 6.73
C SER A 218 -16.73 -4.00 5.80
N ARG A 219 -17.36 -2.98 6.39
CA ARG A 219 -18.17 -1.95 5.69
C ARG A 219 -17.69 -0.52 5.91
N ARG A 220 -16.60 -0.30 6.66
CA ARG A 220 -16.22 1.05 7.15
C ARG A 220 -14.96 1.63 6.51
N ASN A 221 -15.03 2.94 6.33
CA ASN A 221 -13.95 3.91 6.21
C ASN A 221 -13.09 3.94 4.95
N VAL A 222 -13.57 3.41 3.82
CA VAL A 222 -13.01 3.89 2.54
C VAL A 222 -14.11 4.41 1.63
N THR A 223 -14.09 5.71 1.45
CA THR A 223 -15.09 6.58 0.82
C THR A 223 -15.52 6.15 -0.58
N ARG A 224 -14.75 5.33 -1.29
CA ARG A 224 -15.07 4.89 -2.67
C ARG A 224 -14.64 3.46 -3.00
N GLY A 225 -14.37 2.61 -2.01
CA GLY A 225 -13.85 1.25 -2.29
C GLY A 225 -12.39 1.22 -2.79
N ARG A 226 -11.63 2.30 -2.57
CA ARG A 226 -10.16 2.27 -2.56
C ARG A 226 -9.69 1.63 -1.25
N ASN A 227 -8.40 1.37 -1.06
CA ASN A 227 -7.84 1.17 0.28
C ASN A 227 -7.20 2.47 0.75
N PHE A 228 -7.03 2.62 2.07
CA PHE A 228 -6.22 3.68 2.66
C PHE A 228 -4.75 3.42 2.34
N ARG A 229 -4.09 4.33 1.63
CA ARG A 229 -2.72 4.18 1.14
C ARG A 229 -1.76 4.99 2.01
N ILE A 230 -0.74 4.30 2.50
CA ILE A 230 0.37 4.88 3.26
C ILE A 230 1.63 4.84 2.41
N LEU A 231 2.34 5.97 2.33
CA LEU A 231 3.72 6.02 1.86
C LEU A 231 4.65 6.12 3.07
N ALA A 232 5.54 5.15 3.26
CA ALA A 232 6.52 5.14 4.36
C ALA A 232 7.95 5.32 3.81
N LEU A 233 8.65 6.34 4.27
CA LEU A 233 9.99 6.69 3.80
C LEU A 233 11.00 6.54 4.93
N ASP A 234 11.98 5.66 4.73
CA ASP A 234 12.93 5.32 5.79
C ASP A 234 13.97 6.43 6.03
N GLY A 235 14.57 6.39 7.21
CA GLY A 235 15.75 7.19 7.56
C GLY A 235 17.03 6.64 6.94
N GLY A 236 18.03 7.52 6.72
CA GLY A 236 19.27 7.11 6.04
C GLY A 236 20.24 8.20 5.62
N GLY A 237 20.14 9.43 6.14
CA GLY A 237 21.05 10.54 5.79
C GLY A 237 21.04 10.85 4.28
N LEU A 238 22.21 11.03 3.67
CA LEU A 238 22.36 11.26 2.23
C LEU A 238 21.87 10.10 1.36
N ARG A 239 21.66 8.91 1.93
CA ARG A 239 21.05 7.79 1.19
C ARG A 239 19.59 8.05 0.81
N GLY A 240 18.95 9.06 1.40
CA GLY A 240 17.67 9.60 0.90
C GLY A 240 17.72 10.04 -0.57
N THR A 241 18.91 10.25 -1.15
CA THR A 241 19.09 10.46 -2.61
C THR A 241 18.50 9.32 -3.43
N PHE A 242 18.67 8.06 -2.99
CA PHE A 242 18.06 6.91 -3.65
C PHE A 242 16.53 7.01 -3.63
N THR A 243 15.95 7.26 -2.46
CA THR A 243 14.50 7.44 -2.28
C THR A 243 13.96 8.59 -3.14
N ALA A 244 14.65 9.72 -3.15
CA ALA A 244 14.29 10.89 -3.96
C ALA A 244 14.31 10.57 -5.45
N ALA A 245 15.32 9.83 -5.92
CA ALA A 245 15.44 9.43 -7.33
C ALA A 245 14.35 8.43 -7.75
N VAL A 246 13.98 7.48 -6.88
CA VAL A 246 12.83 6.58 -7.12
C VAL A 246 11.56 7.39 -7.33
N LEU A 247 11.26 8.32 -6.42
CA LEU A 247 10.06 9.17 -6.49
C LEU A 247 10.09 10.08 -7.73
N ALA A 248 11.23 10.71 -8.03
CA ALA A 248 11.41 11.52 -9.24
C ALA A 248 11.20 10.72 -10.52
N LYS A 249 11.71 9.48 -10.56
CA LYS A 249 11.54 8.60 -11.72
C LYS A 249 10.09 8.22 -11.93
N TRP A 250 9.35 7.89 -10.87
CA TRP A 250 7.93 7.60 -10.98
C TRP A 250 7.10 8.82 -11.41
N ASP A 251 7.44 10.01 -10.90
CA ASP A 251 6.74 11.25 -11.25
C ASP A 251 6.93 11.59 -12.73
N ASP A 252 8.15 11.44 -13.25
CA ASP A 252 8.48 11.56 -14.68
C ASP A 252 7.68 10.56 -15.53
N MET A 253 7.65 9.29 -15.14
CA MET A 253 6.92 8.24 -15.86
C MET A 253 5.39 8.42 -15.81
N LEU A 254 4.85 9.03 -14.75
CA LEU A 254 3.44 9.43 -14.66
C LEU A 254 3.14 10.67 -15.52
N LYS A 255 4.01 11.68 -15.51
CA LYS A 255 3.84 12.93 -16.30
C LYS A 255 3.82 12.67 -17.80
N ALA A 256 4.61 11.72 -18.29
CA ALA A 256 4.52 11.23 -19.67
C ALA A 256 3.11 10.67 -20.04
N GLY A 257 2.27 10.38 -19.03
CA GLY A 257 0.87 9.96 -19.16
C GLY A 257 -0.17 10.90 -18.52
N GLY A 258 0.20 12.14 -18.16
CA GLY A 258 -0.66 13.12 -17.48
C GLY A 258 -0.33 13.30 -16.00
N GLY A 259 0.31 14.43 -15.66
CA GLY A 259 0.83 14.70 -14.31
C GLY A 259 -0.23 14.67 -13.20
N ASN A 260 -0.22 13.60 -12.41
CA ASN A 260 -1.21 13.32 -11.35
C ASN A 260 -0.72 13.64 -9.93
N GLY A 261 0.56 14.00 -9.76
CA GLY A 261 1.17 14.34 -8.47
C GLY A 261 1.17 13.14 -7.50
N ILE A 262 2.30 12.44 -7.37
CA ILE A 262 2.43 11.21 -6.56
C ILE A 262 1.72 11.29 -5.19
N ILE A 263 1.87 12.42 -4.50
CA ILE A 263 1.33 12.63 -3.16
C ILE A 263 -0.19 12.55 -3.10
N SER A 264 -0.90 12.91 -4.18
CA SER A 264 -2.36 12.86 -4.25
C SER A 264 -2.91 11.44 -4.14
N HIS A 265 -2.09 10.42 -4.37
CA HIS A 265 -2.48 9.02 -4.25
C HIS A 265 -2.39 8.47 -2.82
N PHE A 266 -1.84 9.19 -1.85
CA PHE A 266 -1.65 8.70 -0.48
C PHE A 266 -2.53 9.46 0.51
N ASP A 267 -3.16 8.74 1.43
CA ASP A 267 -3.96 9.34 2.50
C ASP A 267 -3.10 9.79 3.69
N LEU A 268 -1.91 9.20 3.81
CA LEU A 268 -0.94 9.44 4.85
C LEU A 268 0.49 9.16 4.34
N VAL A 269 1.41 10.07 4.64
CA VAL A 269 2.85 9.86 4.41
C VAL A 269 3.57 9.87 5.74
N ALA A 270 4.42 8.89 5.93
CA ALA A 270 5.28 8.77 7.10
C ALA A 270 6.74 8.83 6.68
N GLY A 271 7.56 9.50 7.49
CA GLY A 271 8.96 9.70 7.16
C GLY A 271 9.80 9.86 8.40
N THR A 272 10.92 9.15 8.46
CA THR A 272 11.90 9.27 9.55
C THR A 272 13.19 9.92 9.04
N SER A 273 13.74 10.88 9.77
CA SER A 273 15.02 11.52 9.44
C SER A 273 15.02 12.07 8.01
N THR A 274 15.93 11.64 7.14
CA THR A 274 15.92 11.98 5.70
C THR A 274 14.55 11.72 5.03
N GLY A 275 13.87 10.64 5.42
CA GLY A 275 12.51 10.31 5.01
C GLY A 275 11.48 11.34 5.49
N ALA A 276 11.70 11.99 6.64
CA ALA A 276 10.85 13.09 7.12
C ALA A 276 10.98 14.32 6.23
N ILE A 277 12.21 14.68 5.82
CA ILE A 277 12.48 15.77 4.86
C ILE A 277 11.77 15.47 3.53
N LEU A 278 11.88 14.24 3.02
CA LEU A 278 11.16 13.81 1.81
C LEU A 278 9.64 13.91 1.99
N ALA A 279 9.09 13.34 3.07
CA ALA A 279 7.66 13.30 3.36
C ALA A 279 7.05 14.69 3.51
N ILE A 280 7.69 15.57 4.27
CA ILE A 280 7.27 16.96 4.46
C ILE A 280 7.35 17.70 3.13
N GLY A 281 8.44 17.57 2.37
CA GLY A 281 8.56 18.20 1.05
C GLY A 281 7.43 17.83 0.10
N LEU A 282 7.11 16.53 -0.01
CA LEU A 282 5.99 16.05 -0.81
C LEU A 282 4.65 16.61 -0.32
N ALA A 283 4.40 16.57 0.99
CA ALA A 283 3.15 17.08 1.58
C ALA A 283 3.00 18.60 1.42
N LEU A 284 4.09 19.36 1.35
CA LEU A 284 4.07 20.80 1.04
C LEU A 284 3.94 21.11 -0.45
N GLY A 285 3.79 20.08 -1.29
CA GLY A 285 3.56 20.20 -2.73
C GLY A 285 4.82 20.34 -3.58
N LEU A 286 6.02 20.05 -3.05
CA LEU A 286 7.24 20.06 -3.86
C LEU A 286 7.23 18.90 -4.86
N ASN A 287 7.73 19.16 -6.07
CA ASN A 287 7.90 18.11 -7.06
C ASN A 287 9.01 17.16 -6.60
N PRO A 288 8.87 15.85 -6.81
CA PRO A 288 9.93 14.88 -6.52
C PRO A 288 11.29 15.22 -7.14
N SER A 289 11.31 15.84 -8.33
CA SER A 289 12.53 16.32 -8.97
C SER A 289 13.22 17.47 -8.21
N GLU A 290 12.45 18.36 -7.59
CA GLU A 290 13.00 19.45 -6.75
C GLU A 290 13.61 18.88 -5.47
N ILE A 291 12.98 17.85 -4.90
CA ILE A 291 13.52 17.15 -3.73
C ILE A 291 14.80 16.40 -4.09
N LEU A 292 14.87 15.74 -5.25
CA LEU A 292 16.11 15.11 -5.72
C LEU A 292 17.23 16.15 -5.90
N ALA A 293 16.95 17.29 -6.55
CA ALA A 293 17.92 18.37 -6.73
C ALA A 293 18.44 18.91 -5.40
N PHE A 294 17.59 19.00 -4.37
CA PHE A 294 18.04 19.35 -3.01
C PHE A 294 19.13 18.40 -2.49
N TYR A 295 18.98 17.09 -2.64
CA TYR A 295 20.02 16.13 -2.21
C TYR A 295 21.28 16.23 -3.06
N GLU A 296 21.16 16.40 -4.38
CA GLU A 296 22.31 16.48 -5.28
C GLU A 296 23.12 17.77 -5.10
N GLU A 297 22.45 18.91 -4.93
CA GLU A 297 23.08 20.23 -4.91
C GLU A 297 23.40 20.72 -3.49
N LYS A 298 22.52 20.46 -2.52
CA LYS A 298 22.62 20.95 -1.14
C LYS A 298 23.13 19.88 -0.17
N GLY A 299 22.94 18.58 -0.46
CA GLY A 299 23.45 17.47 0.34
C GLY A 299 24.95 17.58 0.71
N PRO A 300 25.85 17.90 -0.24
CA PRO A 300 27.28 18.07 0.06
C PRO A 300 27.61 19.23 1.03
N GLN A 301 26.69 20.18 1.20
CA GLN A 301 26.84 21.32 2.12
C GLN A 301 26.46 20.93 3.56
N ILE A 302 25.51 19.99 3.72
CA ILE A 302 25.10 19.43 5.02
C ILE A 302 26.21 18.54 5.59
N PHE A 303 26.97 17.84 4.74
CA PHE A 303 28.04 16.91 5.15
C PHE A 303 29.42 17.28 4.53
N PRO A 304 30.18 18.24 5.10
CA PRO A 304 31.45 18.71 4.55
C PRO A 304 32.63 17.71 4.69
N LYS A 305 33.65 17.84 3.82
CA LYS A 305 34.72 16.85 3.55
C LYS A 305 35.69 16.57 4.72
N ASP A 306 35.89 17.53 5.64
CA ASP A 306 37.02 17.47 6.59
C ASP A 306 36.71 16.67 7.88
N ARG A 307 37.18 15.41 7.90
CA ARG A 307 37.04 14.46 9.01
C ARG A 307 37.87 14.79 10.28
N LYS A 308 38.91 15.63 10.20
CA LYS A 308 39.86 15.88 11.31
C LYS A 308 39.31 16.78 12.43
N LEU A 309 38.20 17.49 12.19
CA LEU A 309 37.62 18.47 13.12
C LEU A 309 36.31 17.98 13.78
N ARG A 310 36.01 16.68 13.72
CA ARG A 310 34.77 16.08 14.29
C ARG A 310 34.79 15.94 15.82
N HIS A 311 35.96 15.90 16.45
CA HIS A 311 36.06 15.46 17.86
C HIS A 311 35.79 16.51 18.94
N TRP A 312 35.62 17.80 18.63
CA TRP A 312 35.58 18.82 19.69
C TRP A 312 34.38 19.78 19.73
N LEU A 313 33.70 20.15 18.61
CA LEU A 313 32.67 21.21 18.65
C LEU A 313 31.61 21.27 17.50
N LYS A 314 31.41 20.22 16.67
CA LYS A 314 30.81 20.42 15.31
C LYS A 314 29.31 20.14 15.08
N SER A 315 28.59 19.43 15.95
CA SER A 315 27.15 19.12 15.76
C SER A 315 26.27 20.39 15.64
N LYS A 316 26.68 21.49 16.29
CA LYS A 316 26.04 22.83 16.18
C LYS A 316 26.03 23.40 14.77
N HIS A 317 27.13 23.24 14.04
CA HIS A 317 27.30 23.87 12.73
C HIS A 317 26.47 23.15 11.67
N ASP A 318 26.49 21.83 11.67
CA ASP A 318 25.76 21.01 10.69
C ASP A 318 24.23 21.18 10.88
N SER A 319 23.77 21.31 12.13
CA SER A 319 22.35 21.58 12.45
C SER A 319 21.89 22.98 11.98
N THR A 320 22.77 23.98 12.07
CA THR A 320 22.47 25.35 11.60
C THR A 320 22.41 25.39 10.07
N THR A 321 23.33 24.71 9.39
CA THR A 321 23.35 24.61 7.93
C THR A 321 22.10 23.89 7.41
N LEU A 322 21.75 22.75 8.00
CA LEU A 322 20.53 22.02 7.63
C LEU A 322 19.28 22.89 7.84
N ARG A 323 19.17 23.59 8.98
CA ARG A 323 18.06 24.52 9.23
C ARG A 323 17.95 25.59 8.13
N GLN A 324 19.06 26.24 7.78
CA GLN A 324 19.05 27.29 6.76
C GLN A 324 18.62 26.77 5.39
N LEU A 325 19.11 25.59 5.00
CA LEU A 325 18.72 24.95 3.74
C LEU A 325 17.25 24.52 3.73
N LEU A 326 16.72 24.04 4.86
CA LEU A 326 15.30 23.72 4.97
C LEU A 326 14.42 24.98 4.96
N ILE A 327 14.88 26.11 5.53
CA ILE A 327 14.20 27.41 5.41
C ILE A 327 14.16 27.87 3.94
N GLU A 328 15.26 27.70 3.18
CA GLU A 328 15.27 28.02 1.74
C GLU A 328 14.22 27.22 0.95
N VAL A 329 13.97 25.96 1.33
CA VAL A 329 13.09 25.05 0.59
C VAL A 329 11.64 25.13 1.06
N TYR A 330 11.40 25.17 2.37
CA TYR A 330 10.05 25.16 2.95
C TYR A 330 9.50 26.54 3.28
N GLY A 331 10.37 27.53 3.50
CA GLY A 331 9.99 28.83 4.03
C GLY A 331 9.36 28.73 5.41
N GLU A 332 8.40 29.64 5.68
CA GLU A 332 7.69 29.75 6.97
C GLU A 332 6.44 28.85 7.05
N LYS A 333 6.38 27.78 6.26
CA LYS A 333 5.24 26.87 6.20
C LYS A 333 5.11 26.04 7.48
N THR A 334 3.88 25.72 7.84
CA THR A 334 3.54 24.86 8.99
C THR A 334 2.92 23.56 8.53
N LEU A 335 3.06 22.49 9.33
CA LEU A 335 2.47 21.20 8.95
C LEU A 335 0.93 21.28 8.85
N ALA A 336 0.27 22.01 9.75
CA ALA A 336 -1.19 22.07 9.77
C ALA A 336 -1.79 22.92 8.64
N ALA A 337 -1.17 24.05 8.29
CA ALA A 337 -1.72 24.95 7.29
C ALA A 337 -1.35 24.56 5.84
N ASP A 338 -0.17 23.98 5.63
CA ASP A 338 0.38 23.86 4.28
C ASP A 338 0.44 22.42 3.74
N SER A 339 0.21 21.40 4.58
CA SER A 339 0.28 20.00 4.13
C SER A 339 -0.97 19.57 3.35
N CYS A 340 -0.78 19.14 2.09
CA CYS A 340 -1.82 18.53 1.26
C CYS A 340 -2.13 17.07 1.62
N CYS A 341 -1.28 16.43 2.43
CA CYS A 341 -1.45 15.05 2.91
C CYS A 341 -1.20 14.97 4.42
N ARG A 342 -1.76 13.95 5.09
CA ARG A 342 -1.48 13.69 6.52
C ARG A 342 -0.04 13.24 6.69
N LEU A 343 0.63 13.73 7.73
CA LEU A 343 2.01 13.36 8.03
C LEU A 343 2.14 12.61 9.35
N VAL A 344 3.08 11.66 9.38
CA VAL A 344 3.57 10.99 10.59
C VAL A 344 5.10 11.01 10.59
N ILE A 345 5.68 11.77 11.50
CA ILE A 345 7.11 12.07 11.55
C ILE A 345 7.67 11.57 12.89
N PRO A 346 8.26 10.36 12.95
CA PRO A 346 8.82 9.84 14.19
C PRO A 346 9.98 10.69 14.72
N THR A 347 10.06 10.78 16.04
CA THR A 347 11.12 11.48 16.79
C THR A 347 11.26 10.85 18.19
N VAL A 348 12.23 11.30 18.98
CA VAL A 348 12.36 10.95 20.40
C VAL A 348 12.40 12.22 21.24
N ARG A 349 11.54 12.31 22.27
CA ARG A 349 11.65 13.37 23.29
C ARG A 349 12.90 13.13 24.13
N ALA A 350 13.92 13.97 23.95
CA ALA A 350 15.27 13.77 24.48
C ALA A 350 15.31 13.67 26.01
N LYS A 351 14.57 14.56 26.71
CA LYS A 351 14.58 14.64 28.17
C LYS A 351 14.13 13.35 28.86
N GLN A 352 13.21 12.61 28.26
CA GLN A 352 12.64 11.37 28.83
C GLN A 352 13.08 10.11 28.09
N GLY A 353 13.72 10.23 26.93
CA GLY A 353 14.01 9.11 26.03
C GLY A 353 12.75 8.42 25.52
N GLN A 354 11.66 9.18 25.32
CA GLN A 354 10.36 8.64 24.93
C GLN A 354 10.16 8.71 23.42
N ALA A 355 9.74 7.59 22.82
CA ALA A 355 9.28 7.55 21.44
C ALA A 355 8.08 8.47 21.25
N GLU A 356 8.07 9.20 20.14
CA GLU A 356 7.05 10.18 19.81
C GLU A 356 6.87 10.28 18.30
N ALA A 357 5.71 10.74 17.84
CA ALA A 357 5.49 11.09 16.45
C ALA A 357 4.85 12.47 16.32
N ILE A 358 5.53 13.37 15.61
CA ILE A 358 4.97 14.64 15.17
C ILE A 358 4.00 14.33 14.04
N VAL A 359 2.76 14.78 14.16
CA VAL A 359 1.72 14.50 13.16
C VAL A 359 0.97 15.76 12.77
N THR A 360 0.43 15.79 11.56
CA THR A 360 -0.62 16.75 11.19
C THR A 360 -1.85 16.55 12.08
N PRO A 361 -2.64 17.59 12.38
CA PRO A 361 -3.83 17.49 13.21
C PRO A 361 -5.01 16.80 12.49
N HIS A 362 -4.86 15.53 12.17
CA HIS A 362 -5.82 14.76 11.37
C HIS A 362 -6.88 14.04 12.21
N SER A 363 -6.88 14.24 13.53
CA SER A 363 -7.94 13.83 14.44
C SER A 363 -7.97 14.75 15.67
N PRO A 364 -9.11 14.83 16.41
CA PRO A 364 -9.25 15.70 17.58
C PRO A 364 -8.17 15.50 18.65
N ASP A 365 -7.69 14.25 18.79
CA ASP A 365 -6.72 13.86 19.82
C ASP A 365 -5.26 14.06 19.37
N ARG A 366 -5.03 14.49 18.12
CA ARG A 366 -3.69 14.59 17.49
C ARG A 366 -3.30 16.03 17.15
N THR A 367 -3.62 17.00 18.01
CA THR A 367 -3.45 18.43 17.75
C THR A 367 -2.20 19.06 18.40
N ALA A 368 -1.42 18.29 19.15
CA ALA A 368 -0.27 18.79 19.94
C ALA A 368 0.78 19.55 19.11
N TYR A 369 0.93 19.21 17.83
CA TYR A 369 1.94 19.79 16.92
C TYR A 369 1.31 20.67 15.84
N ARG A 370 0.09 21.19 16.05
CA ARG A 370 -0.60 22.07 15.09
C ARG A 370 0.29 23.22 14.60
N ASP A 371 1.01 23.86 15.52
CA ASP A 371 1.77 25.09 15.25
C ASP A 371 3.23 24.80 14.89
N ILE A 372 3.63 23.53 14.72
CA ILE A 372 5.02 23.21 14.36
C ILE A 372 5.31 23.64 12.92
N SER A 373 6.44 24.31 12.71
CA SER A 373 6.93 24.63 11.37
C SER A 373 7.38 23.35 10.67
N ALA A 374 7.31 23.34 9.34
CA ALA A 374 7.84 22.24 8.54
C ALA A 374 9.34 22.02 8.79
N VAL A 375 10.09 23.11 8.99
CA VAL A 375 11.52 23.09 9.28
C VAL A 375 11.79 22.43 10.64
N ASP A 376 11.08 22.82 11.70
CA ASP A 376 11.29 22.26 13.04
C ASP A 376 10.88 20.78 13.10
N ALA A 377 9.81 20.38 12.41
CA ALA A 377 9.42 18.98 12.34
C ALA A 377 10.47 18.12 11.62
N ALA A 378 11.03 18.59 10.51
CA ALA A 378 12.12 17.92 9.81
C ALA A 378 13.36 17.79 10.69
N LEU A 379 13.78 18.88 11.34
CA LEU A 379 14.95 18.88 12.23
C LEU A 379 14.75 17.95 13.45
N ALA A 380 13.55 17.90 14.02
CA ALA A 380 13.23 17.01 15.14
C ALA A 380 13.37 15.52 14.78
N SER A 381 13.05 15.16 13.54
CA SER A 381 13.22 13.78 13.07
C SER A 381 14.64 13.48 12.61
N SER A 382 15.43 14.48 12.21
CA SER A 382 16.78 14.31 11.64
C SER A 382 17.94 14.56 12.63
N ALA A 383 17.65 14.82 13.91
CA ALA A 383 18.63 15.12 14.95
C ALA A 383 19.45 13.89 15.38
N ALA A 384 20.17 13.27 14.44
CA ALA A 384 20.83 11.98 14.63
C ALA A 384 21.97 12.10 15.65
N PRO A 385 21.96 11.28 16.73
CA PRO A 385 23.04 11.30 17.71
C PRO A 385 24.39 11.14 17.01
N THR A 386 25.38 11.97 17.40
CA THR A 386 26.73 12.07 16.81
C THR A 386 26.86 12.82 15.48
N PHE A 387 25.78 13.06 14.74
CA PHE A 387 25.79 13.85 13.49
C PHE A 387 25.23 15.25 13.68
N PHE A 388 24.13 15.39 14.42
CA PHE A 388 23.44 16.66 14.65
C PHE A 388 23.21 16.89 16.15
N ASP A 389 22.97 18.15 16.52
CA ASP A 389 22.52 18.49 17.86
C ASP A 389 21.05 18.17 18.03
N GLU A 390 20.64 18.05 19.29
CA GLU A 390 19.23 17.96 19.66
C GLU A 390 18.47 19.17 19.08
N SER A 391 17.37 18.91 18.40
CA SER A 391 16.52 20.00 17.92
C SER A 391 15.66 20.51 19.08
N THR A 392 15.36 21.82 19.08
CA THR A 392 14.48 22.40 20.09
C THR A 392 13.30 23.06 19.40
N TRP A 393 12.14 22.97 20.05
CA TRP A 393 10.91 23.60 19.59
C TRP A 393 10.20 24.21 20.79
N GLU A 394 9.81 25.48 20.66
CA GLU A 394 8.96 26.16 21.64
C GLU A 394 7.52 25.71 21.44
N GLY A 395 7.19 24.57 22.04
CA GLY A 395 5.84 24.04 22.04
C GLY A 395 4.87 24.91 22.85
N PRO A 396 3.55 24.68 22.72
CA PRO A 396 2.53 25.52 23.33
C PRO A 396 2.57 25.54 24.87
N ILE A 397 3.20 24.53 25.49
CA ILE A 397 3.27 24.37 26.95
C ILE A 397 4.70 24.63 27.47
N ALA A 398 5.72 24.12 26.79
CA ALA A 398 7.10 24.20 27.23
C ALA A 398 8.07 23.98 26.07
N LEU A 399 9.33 24.38 26.29
CA LEU A 399 10.44 24.04 25.41
C LEU A 399 10.66 22.53 25.39
N GLU A 400 10.50 21.96 24.20
CA GLU A 400 10.73 20.56 23.90
C GLU A 400 12.09 20.37 23.21
N THR A 401 12.66 19.18 23.40
CA THR A 401 13.96 18.83 22.85
C THR A 401 13.87 17.44 22.26
N PHE A 402 14.35 17.28 21.03
CA PHE A 402 14.13 16.08 20.22
C PHE A 402 15.43 15.50 19.66
N LEU A 403 15.44 14.18 19.54
CA LEU A 403 16.45 13.38 18.83
C LEU A 403 15.81 12.67 17.63
N ASP A 404 16.65 12.18 16.72
CA ASP A 404 16.24 11.48 15.50
C ASP A 404 15.27 10.31 15.77
N GLY A 405 14.24 10.22 14.94
CA GLY A 405 13.24 9.15 15.02
C GLY A 405 13.81 7.77 14.71
N GLY A 406 14.91 7.71 13.98
CA GLY A 406 15.67 6.50 13.64
C GLY A 406 16.15 5.76 14.88
N VAL A 407 16.22 6.39 16.05
CA VAL A 407 16.50 5.72 17.33
C VAL A 407 15.49 4.61 17.63
N TRP A 408 14.23 4.73 17.19
CA TRP A 408 13.19 3.72 17.47
C TRP A 408 12.36 3.29 16.26
N ALA A 409 12.27 4.11 15.21
CA ALA A 409 11.47 3.85 14.02
C ALA A 409 12.19 4.36 12.76
N ASN A 410 13.29 3.71 12.37
CA ASN A 410 14.02 4.08 11.14
C ASN A 410 13.17 3.78 9.91
N ASN A 411 12.40 2.71 9.99
CA ASN A 411 11.28 2.44 9.12
C ASN A 411 9.97 2.87 9.81
N PRO A 412 9.24 3.88 9.27
CA PRO A 412 8.10 4.48 9.95
C PRO A 412 6.76 3.76 9.70
N ILE A 413 6.75 2.54 9.15
CA ILE A 413 5.50 1.82 8.85
C ILE A 413 4.66 1.58 10.11
N LEU A 414 5.27 1.11 11.21
CA LEU A 414 4.51 0.84 12.44
C LEU A 414 3.90 2.10 13.08
N PRO A 415 4.62 3.23 13.22
CA PRO A 415 4.01 4.51 13.60
C PRO A 415 2.83 4.89 12.68
N ALA A 416 2.99 4.74 11.37
CA ALA A 416 1.95 5.07 10.40
C ALA A 416 0.69 4.18 10.55
N LEU A 417 0.88 2.88 10.75
CA LEU A 417 -0.20 1.93 11.02
C LEU A 417 -0.91 2.23 12.35
N ALA A 418 -0.15 2.54 13.39
CA ALA A 418 -0.70 2.94 14.68
C ALA A 418 -1.60 4.18 14.51
N GLU A 419 -1.16 5.18 13.76
CA GLU A 419 -1.96 6.38 13.50
C GLU A 419 -3.24 6.07 12.70
N ALA A 420 -3.11 5.32 11.60
CA ALA A 420 -4.23 4.94 10.75
C ALA A 420 -5.29 4.12 11.50
N VAL A 421 -4.87 3.12 12.26
CA VAL A 421 -5.80 2.22 12.98
C VAL A 421 -6.39 2.89 14.22
N ARG A 422 -5.56 3.51 15.07
CA ARG A 422 -5.99 4.00 16.38
C ARG A 422 -6.74 5.31 16.29
N TYR A 423 -6.29 6.25 15.47
CA TYR A 423 -6.83 7.62 15.44
C TYR A 423 -7.74 7.83 14.24
N LEU A 424 -7.36 7.35 13.04
CA LEU A 424 -8.21 7.44 11.84
C LEU A 424 -9.25 6.31 11.73
N LYS A 425 -9.18 5.31 12.63
CA LYS A 425 -10.13 4.17 12.68
C LYS A 425 -10.21 3.39 11.37
N ILE A 426 -9.09 3.28 10.66
CA ILE A 426 -8.99 2.50 9.43
C ILE A 426 -8.74 1.03 9.80
N PRO A 427 -9.56 0.08 9.32
CA PRO A 427 -9.30 -1.34 9.51
C PRO A 427 -8.00 -1.79 8.82
N LEU A 428 -7.23 -2.70 9.43
CA LEU A 428 -5.97 -3.20 8.86
C LEU A 428 -6.15 -3.83 7.46
N ASP A 429 -7.26 -4.55 7.23
CA ASP A 429 -7.65 -5.16 5.94
C ASP A 429 -8.07 -4.13 4.86
N ARG A 430 -7.95 -2.85 5.19
CA ARG A 430 -8.23 -1.69 4.33
C ARG A 430 -7.03 -0.76 4.18
N ILE A 431 -5.85 -1.18 4.63
CA ILE A 431 -4.61 -0.41 4.49
C ILE A 431 -3.71 -1.07 3.44
N ASP A 432 -3.16 -0.25 2.55
CA ASP A 432 -2.05 -0.59 1.67
C ASP A 432 -0.84 0.29 2.01
N VAL A 433 0.33 -0.33 2.14
CA VAL A 433 1.57 0.39 2.45
C VAL A 433 2.56 0.22 1.31
N LEU A 434 3.05 1.34 0.79
CA LEU A 434 4.27 1.40 -0.02
C LEU A 434 5.39 1.93 0.87
N SER A 435 6.46 1.17 1.05
CA SER A 435 7.64 1.67 1.76
C SER A 435 8.88 1.72 0.87
N ILE A 436 9.65 2.80 0.97
CA ILE A 436 10.85 3.01 0.17
C ILE A 436 12.05 3.14 1.11
N GLY A 437 13.07 2.33 0.84
CA GLY A 437 14.28 2.26 1.64
C GLY A 437 15.30 3.29 1.24
N THR A 438 16.42 3.27 1.94
CA THR A 438 17.59 4.10 1.64
C THR A 438 18.82 3.26 1.33
N LEU A 439 18.64 2.14 0.60
CA LEU A 439 19.67 1.12 0.36
C LEU A 439 20.06 0.37 1.65
N SER A 440 20.27 -0.94 1.52
CA SER A 440 20.84 -1.76 2.59
C SER A 440 22.11 -2.46 2.09
N SER A 441 23.03 -2.81 2.98
CA SER A 441 24.22 -3.60 2.62
C SER A 441 24.12 -5.01 3.16
N GLU A 442 24.80 -5.96 2.50
CA GLU A 442 25.04 -7.32 3.01
C GLU A 442 26.08 -7.30 4.14
N SER A 443 25.82 -6.53 5.20
CA SER A 443 26.74 -6.41 6.32
C SER A 443 26.72 -7.70 7.15
N ASP A 444 27.84 -8.44 7.16
CA ASP A 444 28.04 -9.48 8.18
C ASP A 444 28.45 -8.82 9.50
N PHE A 445 27.47 -8.62 10.38
CA PHE A 445 27.71 -8.07 11.71
C PHE A 445 28.55 -9.02 12.60
N THR A 446 28.69 -10.31 12.25
CA THR A 446 29.49 -11.25 13.04
C THR A 446 30.99 -11.00 12.93
N ASP A 447 31.46 -10.51 11.77
CA ASP A 447 32.86 -10.13 11.55
C ASP A 447 33.20 -8.75 12.13
N GLN A 448 32.20 -7.88 12.31
CA GLN A 448 32.35 -6.50 12.78
C GLN A 448 32.26 -6.36 14.31
N LEU A 449 31.56 -7.26 14.99
CA LEU A 449 31.39 -7.24 16.44
C LEU A 449 32.56 -7.94 17.15
N GLY A 450 33.63 -7.20 17.44
CA GLY A 450 34.76 -7.71 18.23
C GLY A 450 34.37 -8.20 19.64
N LYS A 451 35.28 -8.93 20.32
CA LYS A 451 35.04 -9.40 21.70
C LYS A 451 35.08 -8.23 22.70
N GLY A 452 33.94 -7.96 23.34
CA GLY A 452 33.82 -7.02 24.47
C GLY A 452 33.39 -5.59 24.08
N LYS A 453 33.24 -4.71 25.08
CA LYS A 453 32.63 -3.36 24.93
C LYS A 453 33.30 -2.49 23.86
N ALA A 454 34.62 -2.59 23.67
CA ALA A 454 35.36 -1.80 22.69
C ALA A 454 35.13 -2.25 21.24
N GLY A 455 34.81 -3.52 21.00
CA GLY A 455 34.45 -4.04 19.67
C GLY A 455 32.99 -3.74 19.28
N TRP A 456 32.10 -3.63 20.28
CA TRP A 456 30.69 -3.30 20.08
C TRP A 456 30.43 -1.81 19.84
N ALA A 457 31.19 -0.95 20.51
CA ALA A 457 30.97 0.51 20.48
C ALA A 457 30.85 1.10 19.05
N PRO A 458 31.72 0.80 18.07
CA PRO A 458 31.66 1.43 16.75
C PRO A 458 30.48 0.97 15.87
N HIS A 459 29.93 -0.23 16.09
CA HIS A 459 28.92 -0.85 15.21
C HIS A 459 27.55 -1.06 15.86
N SER A 460 27.43 -0.76 17.16
CA SER A 460 26.19 -0.98 17.91
C SER A 460 25.01 -0.16 17.40
N ALA A 461 25.23 1.10 17.00
CA ALA A 461 24.16 1.95 16.47
C ALA A 461 23.61 1.40 15.14
N ASP A 462 24.50 1.04 14.20
CA ASP A 462 24.10 0.48 12.90
C ASP A 462 23.38 -0.87 13.05
N LEU A 463 23.85 -1.71 13.98
CA LEU A 463 23.16 -2.96 14.33
C LEU A 463 21.76 -2.70 14.91
N PHE A 464 21.62 -1.74 15.83
CA PHE A 464 20.32 -1.42 16.42
C PHE A 464 19.36 -0.86 15.38
N PHE A 465 19.82 0.01 14.46
CA PHE A 465 19.03 0.50 13.34
C PHE A 465 18.60 -0.62 12.40
N ALA A 466 19.52 -1.50 12.00
CA ALA A 466 19.20 -2.64 11.15
C ALA A 466 18.20 -3.59 11.81
N ALA A 467 18.38 -3.89 13.10
CA ALA A 467 17.52 -4.79 13.85
C ALA A 467 16.09 -4.25 14.02
N GLN A 468 15.94 -2.96 14.37
CA GLN A 468 14.60 -2.35 14.48
C GLN A 468 13.93 -2.13 13.13
N GLU A 469 14.68 -1.82 12.07
CA GLU A 469 14.13 -1.72 10.71
C GLU A 469 13.57 -3.07 10.25
N HIS A 470 14.35 -4.15 10.43
CA HIS A 470 13.90 -5.51 10.13
C HIS A 470 12.71 -5.92 11.00
N GLY A 471 12.76 -5.62 12.31
CA GLY A 471 11.65 -5.88 13.23
C GLY A 471 10.36 -5.16 12.83
N ALA A 472 10.46 -3.90 12.38
CA ALA A 472 9.33 -3.14 11.88
C ALA A 472 8.73 -3.75 10.61
N LEU A 473 9.56 -4.20 9.67
CA LEU A 473 9.12 -4.89 8.46
C LEU A 473 8.40 -6.20 8.78
N ALA A 474 9.01 -7.07 9.60
CA ALA A 474 8.43 -8.36 9.97
C ALA A 474 7.07 -8.21 10.70
N LEU A 475 6.96 -7.21 11.57
CA LEU A 475 5.69 -6.90 12.25
C LEU A 475 4.65 -6.32 11.27
N ALA A 476 5.05 -5.43 10.36
CA ALA A 476 4.16 -4.88 9.34
C ALA A 476 3.61 -5.98 8.41
N GLU A 477 4.46 -6.89 7.95
CA GLU A 477 4.06 -8.06 7.17
C GLU A 477 3.09 -8.96 7.94
N SER A 478 3.29 -9.13 9.24
CA SER A 478 2.39 -9.92 10.10
C SER A 478 1.01 -9.26 10.28
N PHE A 479 0.94 -7.91 10.31
CA PHE A 479 -0.33 -7.19 10.43
C PHE A 479 -1.11 -7.07 9.12
N LEU A 480 -0.40 -6.86 8.01
CA LEU A 480 -0.99 -6.52 6.72
C LEU A 480 -1.09 -7.75 5.79
N GLY A 481 -0.22 -8.73 5.95
CA GLY A 481 -0.02 -9.81 5.00
C GLY A 481 0.79 -9.38 3.77
N PRO A 482 1.32 -10.36 3.00
CA PRO A 482 2.26 -10.12 1.89
C PRO A 482 1.61 -9.36 0.73
N THR A 483 0.29 -9.37 0.64
CA THR A 483 -0.44 -8.73 -0.45
C THR A 483 -0.56 -7.22 -0.23
N ARG A 484 -0.46 -6.72 1.02
CA ARG A 484 -0.80 -5.34 1.45
C ARG A 484 0.38 -4.45 1.81
N HIS A 485 1.58 -4.97 1.77
CA HIS A 485 2.81 -4.19 1.87
C HIS A 485 3.64 -4.37 0.59
N LEU A 486 4.16 -3.29 0.03
CA LEU A 486 5.13 -3.32 -1.06
C LEU A 486 6.37 -2.54 -0.61
N ARG A 487 7.53 -3.20 -0.67
CA ARG A 487 8.82 -2.65 -0.27
C ARG A 487 9.69 -2.41 -1.50
N ILE A 488 10.14 -1.17 -1.68
CA ILE A 488 11.13 -0.81 -2.70
C ILE A 488 12.44 -0.49 -2.00
N ASN A 489 13.46 -1.32 -2.22
CA ASN A 489 14.81 -1.09 -1.72
C ASN A 489 15.81 -1.85 -2.60
N GLN A 490 17.08 -1.48 -2.55
CA GLN A 490 18.15 -2.24 -3.20
C GLN A 490 19.25 -2.60 -2.20
N GLN A 491 19.86 -3.76 -2.43
CA GLN A 491 21.06 -4.18 -1.70
C GLN A 491 22.32 -3.73 -2.43
N THR A 492 23.32 -3.27 -1.67
CA THR A 492 24.64 -2.93 -2.18
C THR A 492 25.70 -3.89 -1.62
N PRO A 493 26.69 -4.32 -2.43
CA PRO A 493 27.76 -5.21 -1.96
C PRO A 493 28.65 -4.57 -0.88
N VAL A 494 28.75 -3.24 -0.89
CA VAL A 494 29.51 -2.45 0.08
C VAL A 494 28.57 -1.46 0.73
N GLU A 495 28.74 -1.25 2.03
CA GLU A 495 28.00 -0.25 2.78
C GLU A 495 28.29 1.16 2.25
N ILE A 496 27.22 1.85 1.85
CA ILE A 496 27.24 3.30 1.61
C ILE A 496 26.93 3.99 2.94
N LYS A 497 27.81 4.88 3.38
CA LYS A 497 27.64 5.60 4.65
C LYS A 497 26.57 6.68 4.56
N LEU A 498 25.94 6.99 5.70
CA LEU A 498 24.90 8.02 5.81
C LEU A 498 25.38 9.43 5.38
N ASP A 499 26.68 9.70 5.46
CA ASP A 499 27.32 10.97 5.10
C ASP A 499 28.15 10.89 3.81
N ASP A 500 27.99 9.83 3.02
CA ASP A 500 28.78 9.62 1.80
C ASP A 500 28.27 10.45 0.61
N ARG A 501 28.89 11.62 0.44
CA ARG A 501 28.61 12.53 -0.67
C ARG A 501 29.16 12.07 -2.03
N GLU A 502 30.17 11.20 -2.05
CA GLU A 502 30.77 10.74 -3.31
C GLU A 502 29.86 9.72 -3.99
N ALA A 503 29.03 9.04 -3.21
CA ALA A 503 28.02 8.09 -3.67
C ALA A 503 26.72 8.73 -4.21
N ILE A 504 26.50 10.05 -4.11
CA ILE A 504 25.22 10.71 -4.48
C ILE A 504 24.77 10.31 -5.90
N GLN A 505 25.67 10.39 -6.88
CA GLN A 505 25.35 10.07 -8.27
C GLN A 505 25.09 8.57 -8.49
N GLU A 506 25.80 7.70 -7.76
CA GLU A 506 25.52 6.26 -7.77
C GLU A 506 24.13 5.96 -7.17
N MET A 507 23.80 6.57 -6.03
CA MET A 507 22.52 6.39 -5.35
C MET A 507 21.35 6.89 -6.21
N ALA A 508 21.53 8.02 -6.90
CA ALA A 508 20.54 8.52 -7.85
C ALA A 508 20.35 7.58 -9.05
N ALA A 509 21.44 7.04 -9.61
CA ALA A 509 21.36 6.08 -10.72
C ALA A 509 20.63 4.78 -10.31
N ARG A 510 20.95 4.24 -9.13
CA ARG A 510 20.26 3.09 -8.53
C ARG A 510 18.78 3.36 -8.29
N GLY A 511 18.44 4.52 -7.75
CA GLY A 511 17.05 4.91 -7.53
C GLY A 511 16.26 5.03 -8.84
N ASN A 512 16.88 5.54 -9.91
CA ASN A 512 16.29 5.57 -11.24
C ASN A 512 16.04 4.18 -11.82
N GLU A 513 16.94 3.23 -11.59
CA GLU A 513 16.79 1.84 -12.03
C GLU A 513 15.66 1.14 -11.28
N ALA A 514 15.68 1.18 -9.94
CA ALA A 514 14.60 0.65 -9.10
C ALA A 514 13.24 1.28 -9.46
N GLY A 515 13.23 2.59 -9.72
CA GLY A 515 12.04 3.31 -10.16
C GLY A 515 11.44 2.72 -11.44
N LYS A 516 12.26 2.41 -12.45
CA LYS A 516 11.80 1.78 -13.70
C LYS A 516 11.33 0.35 -13.49
N GLU A 517 12.11 -0.44 -12.77
CA GLU A 517 11.86 -1.87 -12.53
C GLU A 517 10.49 -2.12 -11.88
N HIS A 518 10.16 -1.31 -10.87
CA HIS A 518 8.94 -1.49 -10.07
C HIS A 518 7.75 -0.64 -10.53
N PHE A 519 7.91 0.22 -11.56
CA PHE A 519 6.87 1.18 -11.93
C PHE A 519 5.52 0.54 -12.26
N ALA A 520 5.51 -0.58 -13.00
CA ALA A 520 4.26 -1.22 -13.42
C ALA A 520 3.40 -1.68 -12.23
N GLU A 521 4.05 -2.28 -11.23
CA GLU A 521 3.42 -2.78 -10.00
C GLU A 521 2.98 -1.63 -9.09
N VAL A 522 3.85 -0.64 -8.88
CA VAL A 522 3.52 0.53 -8.06
C VAL A 522 2.39 1.33 -8.71
N ARG A 523 2.41 1.48 -10.04
CA ARG A 523 1.37 2.18 -10.79
C ARG A 523 0.02 1.47 -10.69
N SER A 524 -0.02 0.14 -10.83
CA SER A 524 -1.30 -0.57 -10.77
C SER A 524 -1.97 -0.43 -9.41
N ARG A 525 -1.16 -0.43 -8.33
CA ARG A 525 -1.65 -0.53 -6.96
C ARG A 525 -1.81 0.80 -6.23
N PHE A 526 -0.88 1.73 -6.48
CA PHE A 526 -0.83 3.03 -5.79
C PHE A 526 -1.13 4.20 -6.73
N PHE A 527 -0.68 4.18 -7.99
CA PHE A 527 -0.90 5.26 -8.97
C PHE A 527 -1.96 4.93 -10.03
N ASP A 528 -3.09 4.39 -9.56
CA ASP A 528 -4.22 3.92 -10.37
C ASP A 528 -5.14 5.05 -10.89
N GLY A 529 -4.73 6.31 -10.71
CA GLY A 529 -5.55 7.48 -11.02
C GLY A 529 -6.61 7.82 -9.96
N ARG A 530 -6.68 7.07 -8.85
CA ARG A 530 -7.60 7.36 -7.74
C ARG A 530 -6.85 8.13 -6.67
N HIS A 531 -7.28 9.36 -6.43
CA HIS A 531 -6.68 10.25 -5.45
C HIS A 531 -7.33 10.06 -4.07
N ALA A 532 -6.55 10.37 -3.03
CA ALA A 532 -7.03 10.49 -1.66
C ALA A 532 -8.01 11.66 -1.55
N ASP A 533 -8.99 11.51 -0.66
CA ASP A 533 -9.85 12.63 -0.32
C ASP A 533 -9.08 13.66 0.50
N GLU A 534 -9.50 14.92 0.43
CA GLU A 534 -9.00 15.96 1.32
C GLU A 534 -9.19 15.55 2.78
N TRP A 535 -8.19 15.84 3.60
CA TRP A 535 -8.19 15.47 5.01
C TRP A 535 -8.74 16.60 5.89
N GLU A 536 -9.58 16.24 6.84
CA GLU A 536 -10.11 17.18 7.83
C GLU A 536 -9.03 17.60 8.83
N ARG A 537 -8.92 18.92 9.05
CA ARG A 537 -7.90 19.54 9.90
C ARG A 537 -8.52 19.97 11.23
N PHE A 538 -7.98 19.48 12.34
CA PHE A 538 -8.51 19.67 13.69
C PHE A 538 -7.80 20.73 14.50
#